data_AF-A0A9Q3AEB0-F1
#
_entry.id   AF-A0A9Q3AEB0-F1
#
_cell.length_a   1.000
_cell.length_b   1.000
_cell.length_c   1.000
_cell.angle_alpha   90.00
_cell.angle_beta   90.00
_cell.angle_gamma   90.00
#
_symmetry.space_group_name_H-M   'P 1'
#
loop_
_entity.id
_entity.type
_entity.pdbx_description
1 polymer ?
#
loop_
_entity_poly.entity_id
_entity_poly.type
_entity_poly.pdbx_seq_one_letter_code
_entity_poly.pdbx_strand_id
1 'polypeptide(L)'
;MSTVPLSEQLGAMAVVDQLRHQQMQVQEHLNLPQRRAEVASRIRSYYQSHGIAYDDALIEQGVRDFFARRLSFEAPPQSSVARLTSTLLLNRKKGVRILQVVAIALIAVQCTRVVSDTAKTSTVQDNVRGYGYSAQRASTALDEQQSRLATLQESVAAFPEPAASRLLNNAAGLLAQARELLAHPPFPQLIDSDNRDSVQQAVDTYDKHRKSADVVLGHGQQALTDAEGVLDARKRLRTVMQDPAYSEGVKRYPVLAQQAEVADQAINTADTKGIALAKREVTELEYQLERIQQVQPLIRQLAEMDQRIRAMRLPPADLRVVNAQSAQISSALQKLDVSQAERNLSSLDSMLDFAEQPLELRVVDRSGVKSGVERCYDDALCGQGGDSAQGKSWYLVVEAVDAAGNAISAPVTSSETGESRWASYFGVRVSQAEYLKIKEDKLSDGHIDDRDMGSKPANTLSLQFNKRVAKPDMILNW
;
A
#
# COMPACT_ATOMS: atom_id res chain seq x y z
N MET A 1 63.02 120.85 34.29
CA MET A 1 64.30 120.47 33.66
C MET A 1 65.01 119.55 34.62
N SER A 2 64.74 118.26 34.52
CA SER A 2 65.30 117.24 35.40
C SER A 2 66.27 116.41 34.57
N THR A 3 67.52 116.54 34.92
CA THR A 3 68.72 116.07 34.24
C THR A 3 68.75 114.55 34.15
N VAL A 4 68.79 114.02 32.93
CA VAL A 4 69.03 112.59 32.69
C VAL A 4 70.36 112.21 33.35
N PRO A 5 70.40 111.16 34.20
CA PRO A 5 71.63 110.72 34.87
C PRO A 5 72.67 110.27 33.85
N LEU A 6 73.94 110.66 34.06
CA LEU A 6 75.07 110.40 33.15
C LEU A 6 75.22 108.90 32.76
N SER A 7 74.80 107.99 33.65
CA SER A 7 74.80 106.54 33.41
C SER A 7 73.84 106.11 32.30
N GLU A 8 72.65 106.72 32.19
CA GLU A 8 71.71 106.45 31.11
C GLU A 8 72.23 107.00 29.77
N GLN A 9 72.90 108.16 29.79
CA GLN A 9 73.47 108.76 28.60
C GLN A 9 74.65 107.93 28.06
N LEU A 10 75.53 107.44 28.95
CA LEU A 10 76.64 106.56 28.57
C LEU A 10 76.14 105.17 28.09
N GLY A 11 75.10 104.62 28.72
CA GLY A 11 74.47 103.37 28.29
C GLY A 11 73.82 103.48 26.90
N ALA A 12 73.06 104.56 26.66
CA ALA A 12 72.46 104.83 25.36
C ALA A 12 73.52 105.08 24.28
N MET A 13 74.61 105.79 24.60
CA MET A 13 75.69 106.06 23.67
C MET A 13 76.46 104.78 23.28
N ALA A 14 76.69 103.85 24.22
CA ALA A 14 77.28 102.55 23.91
C ALA A 14 76.42 101.72 22.94
N VAL A 15 75.09 101.74 23.13
CA VAL A 15 74.14 101.06 22.23
C VAL A 15 74.12 101.73 20.84
N VAL A 16 74.14 103.07 20.79
CA VAL A 16 74.21 103.81 19.52
C VAL A 16 75.51 103.52 18.79
N ASP A 17 76.64 103.45 19.48
CA ASP A 17 77.93 103.17 18.87
C ASP A 17 78.01 101.72 18.37
N GLN A 18 77.43 100.78 19.11
CA GLN A 18 77.27 99.38 18.67
C GLN A 18 76.38 99.28 17.42
N LEU A 19 75.26 100.00 17.37
CA LEU A 19 74.39 100.06 16.18
C LEU A 19 75.10 100.72 15.00
N ARG A 20 75.91 101.75 15.23
CA ARG A 20 76.71 102.42 14.21
C ARG A 20 77.78 101.47 13.64
N HIS A 21 78.39 100.67 14.50
CA HIS A 21 79.39 99.67 14.10
C HIS A 21 78.75 98.52 13.31
N GLN A 22 77.57 98.05 13.73
CA GLN A 22 76.79 97.07 12.98
C GLN A 22 76.32 97.64 11.64
N GLN A 23 75.85 98.89 11.56
CA GLN A 23 75.52 99.55 10.30
C GLN A 23 76.73 99.69 9.38
N MET A 24 77.92 100.00 9.92
CA MET A 24 79.15 100.03 9.12
C MET A 24 79.51 98.65 8.56
N GLN A 25 79.46 97.58 9.36
CA GLN A 25 79.73 96.22 8.88
C GLN A 25 78.69 95.76 7.85
N VAL A 26 77.42 96.09 8.06
CA VAL A 26 76.34 95.81 7.13
C VAL A 26 76.56 96.58 5.82
N GLN A 27 76.91 97.87 5.85
CA GLN A 27 77.23 98.64 4.64
C GLN A 27 78.50 98.15 3.92
N GLU A 28 79.52 97.73 4.65
CA GLU A 28 80.76 97.16 4.09
C GLU A 28 80.49 95.87 3.29
N HIS A 29 79.48 95.09 3.68
CA HIS A 29 79.09 93.85 3.01
C HIS A 29 77.91 93.97 2.04
N LEU A 30 77.12 95.05 2.08
CA LEU A 30 75.97 95.28 1.19
C LEU A 30 76.23 96.25 0.03
N ASN A 31 77.31 97.04 0.04
CA ASN A 31 77.68 97.88 -1.12
C ASN A 31 78.31 97.05 -2.25
N LEU A 32 77.44 96.34 -2.99
CA LEU A 32 77.81 95.51 -4.13
C LEU A 32 78.61 96.24 -5.22
N PRO A 33 78.33 97.51 -5.60
CA PRO A 33 79.13 98.20 -6.62
C PRO A 33 80.58 98.42 -6.19
N GLN A 34 80.82 98.82 -4.93
CA GLN A 34 82.17 99.02 -4.39
C GLN A 34 82.93 97.70 -4.24
N ARG A 35 82.30 96.65 -3.70
CA ARG A 35 82.93 95.33 -3.58
C ARG A 35 83.27 94.72 -4.93
N ARG A 36 82.41 94.88 -5.95
CA ARG A 36 82.71 94.44 -7.32
C ARG A 36 83.92 95.17 -7.90
N ALA A 37 84.01 96.49 -7.69
CA ALA A 37 85.15 97.28 -8.13
C ALA A 37 86.45 96.90 -7.41
N GLU A 38 86.39 96.65 -6.09
CA GLU A 38 87.53 96.20 -5.29
C GLU A 38 88.05 94.83 -5.77
N VAL A 39 87.14 93.86 -5.94
CA VAL A 39 87.46 92.51 -6.42
C VAL A 39 87.99 92.55 -7.84
N ALA A 40 87.37 93.34 -8.74
CA ALA A 40 87.89 93.56 -10.08
C ALA A 40 89.30 94.16 -10.05
N SER A 41 89.57 95.14 -9.19
CA SER A 41 90.91 95.73 -9.05
C SER A 41 91.96 94.74 -8.53
N ARG A 42 91.59 93.88 -7.57
CA ARG A 42 92.49 92.83 -7.08
C ARG A 42 92.78 91.81 -8.18
N ILE A 43 91.79 91.40 -8.95
CA ILE A 43 91.98 90.50 -10.10
C ILE A 43 92.89 91.16 -11.15
N ARG A 44 92.68 92.45 -11.46
CA ARG A 44 93.58 93.22 -12.34
C ARG A 44 95.03 93.18 -11.84
N SER A 45 95.26 93.51 -10.57
CA SER A 45 96.60 93.50 -9.97
C SER A 45 97.24 92.12 -9.94
N TYR A 46 96.43 91.07 -9.74
CA TYR A 46 96.87 89.69 -9.77
C TYR A 46 97.31 89.28 -11.20
N TYR A 47 96.54 89.65 -12.23
CA TYR A 47 96.89 89.34 -13.61
C TYR A 47 98.09 90.15 -14.12
N GLN A 48 98.21 91.41 -13.71
CA GLN A 48 99.41 92.23 -13.98
C GLN A 48 100.67 91.63 -13.35
N SER A 49 100.60 91.23 -12.07
CA SER A 49 101.77 90.67 -11.36
C SER A 49 102.19 89.29 -11.90
N HIS A 50 101.28 88.55 -12.53
CA HIS A 50 101.55 87.23 -13.10
C HIS A 50 101.74 87.25 -14.63
N GLY A 51 101.84 88.43 -15.25
CA GLY A 51 102.12 88.59 -16.68
C GLY A 51 101.01 88.09 -17.61
N ILE A 52 99.77 87.98 -17.13
CA ILE A 52 98.62 87.53 -17.91
C ILE A 52 97.98 88.74 -18.60
N ALA A 53 97.91 88.73 -19.93
CA ALA A 53 97.17 89.75 -20.68
C ALA A 53 95.68 89.64 -20.37
N TYR A 54 95.04 90.76 -20.02
CA TYR A 54 93.62 90.78 -19.69
C TYR A 54 92.89 91.94 -20.36
N ASP A 55 91.61 91.72 -20.62
CA ASP A 55 90.66 92.74 -21.07
C ASP A 55 89.84 93.23 -19.86
N ASP A 56 89.75 94.54 -19.71
CA ASP A 56 89.11 95.17 -18.56
C ASP A 56 87.59 94.88 -18.53
N ALA A 57 86.96 94.86 -19.70
CA ALA A 57 85.54 94.56 -19.82
C ALA A 57 85.21 93.11 -19.42
N LEU A 58 86.11 92.16 -19.69
CA LEU A 58 85.94 90.75 -19.36
C LEU A 58 86.02 90.51 -17.85
N ILE A 59 86.92 91.20 -17.14
CA ILE A 59 87.04 91.09 -15.68
C ILE A 59 85.77 91.61 -15.01
N GLU A 60 85.27 92.77 -15.43
CA GLU A 60 84.04 93.33 -14.86
C GLU A 60 82.82 92.44 -15.11
N GLN A 61 82.69 91.87 -16.30
CA GLN A 61 81.61 90.93 -16.61
C GLN A 61 81.71 89.65 -15.77
N GLY A 62 82.90 89.06 -15.65
CA GLY A 62 83.12 87.84 -14.85
C GLY A 62 82.80 88.04 -13.37
N VAL A 63 83.22 89.16 -12.78
CA VAL A 63 82.89 89.50 -11.40
C VAL A 63 81.38 89.70 -11.23
N ARG A 64 80.72 90.38 -12.17
CA ARG A 64 79.26 90.58 -12.12
C ARG A 64 78.48 89.27 -12.14
N ASP A 65 78.85 88.34 -13.02
CA ASP A 65 78.15 87.04 -13.17
C ASP A 65 78.39 86.11 -11.97
N PHE A 66 79.59 86.13 -11.39
CA PHE A 66 79.89 85.39 -10.16
C PHE A 66 78.97 85.79 -9.00
N PHE A 67 78.76 87.10 -8.82
CA PHE A 67 77.86 87.60 -7.78
C PHE A 67 76.38 87.33 -8.09
N ALA A 68 75.99 87.20 -9.35
CA ALA A 68 74.60 86.91 -9.74
C ALA A 68 74.19 85.45 -9.45
N ARG A 69 75.08 84.47 -9.70
CA ARG A 69 74.77 83.04 -9.53
C ARG A 69 74.76 82.54 -8.07
N ARG A 70 75.30 83.33 -7.14
CA ARG A 70 75.44 82.94 -5.72
C ARG A 70 74.11 82.75 -4.97
N LEU A 71 73.00 83.27 -5.50
CA LEU A 71 71.69 83.29 -4.83
C LEU A 71 70.61 82.43 -5.51
N SER A 72 70.95 81.66 -6.55
CA SER A 72 70.02 80.75 -7.22
C SER A 72 70.24 79.30 -6.77
N PHE A 73 69.17 78.62 -6.34
CA PHE A 73 69.19 77.20 -5.99
C PHE A 73 68.83 76.34 -7.21
N GLU A 74 69.68 75.36 -7.55
CA GLU A 74 69.42 74.37 -8.59
C GLU A 74 69.08 73.01 -7.96
N ALA A 75 67.87 72.51 -8.20
CA ALA A 75 67.46 71.21 -7.71
C ALA A 75 68.07 70.08 -8.57
N PRO A 76 68.67 69.03 -7.98
CA PRO A 76 69.26 67.94 -8.74
C PRO A 76 68.19 67.07 -9.44
N PRO A 77 68.44 66.57 -10.67
CA PRO A 77 67.49 65.72 -11.38
C PRO A 77 67.35 64.35 -10.70
N GLN A 78 66.13 63.95 -10.35
CA GLN A 78 65.85 62.64 -9.72
C GLN A 78 65.38 61.60 -10.74
N SER A 79 65.86 60.36 -10.62
CA SER A 79 65.42 59.23 -11.46
C SER A 79 64.02 58.73 -11.07
N SER A 80 63.33 58.04 -11.98
CA SER A 80 61.97 57.51 -11.74
C SER A 80 61.90 56.55 -10.55
N VAL A 81 62.97 55.77 -10.31
CA VAL A 81 63.06 54.87 -9.15
C VAL A 81 63.23 55.68 -7.86
N ALA A 82 64.05 56.73 -7.87
CA ALA A 82 64.20 57.63 -6.71
C ALA A 82 62.90 58.37 -6.39
N ARG A 83 62.13 58.74 -7.42
CA ARG A 83 60.79 59.34 -7.26
C ARG A 83 59.78 58.34 -6.72
N LEU A 84 59.83 57.07 -7.14
CA LEU A 84 58.94 56.03 -6.65
C LEU A 84 59.27 55.61 -5.21
N THR A 85 60.54 55.47 -4.85
CA THR A 85 60.95 55.12 -3.48
C THR A 85 60.72 56.27 -2.53
N SER A 86 60.99 57.53 -2.92
CA SER A 86 60.67 58.70 -2.09
C SER A 86 59.17 58.86 -1.88
N THR A 87 58.34 58.69 -2.91
CA THR A 87 56.87 58.76 -2.76
C THR A 87 56.32 57.62 -1.90
N LEU A 88 56.87 56.41 -2.01
CA LEU A 88 56.50 55.27 -1.16
C LEU A 88 56.91 55.47 0.31
N LEU A 89 58.12 55.99 0.56
CA LEU A 89 58.64 56.25 1.90
C LEU A 89 57.93 57.42 2.59
N LEU A 90 57.64 58.49 1.86
CA LEU A 90 56.87 59.64 2.38
C LEU A 90 55.43 59.23 2.72
N ASN A 91 54.81 58.38 1.89
CA ASN A 91 53.48 57.83 2.14
C ASN A 91 53.50 56.45 2.83
N ARG A 92 54.52 56.16 3.65
CA ARG A 92 54.70 54.86 4.35
C ARG A 92 53.44 54.35 5.06
N LYS A 93 52.60 55.23 5.63
CA LYS A 93 51.33 54.85 6.27
C LYS A 93 50.30 54.28 5.28
N LYS A 94 50.23 54.80 4.04
CA LYS A 94 49.34 54.26 3.00
C LYS A 94 49.88 52.95 2.43
N GLY A 95 51.20 52.86 2.20
CA GLY A 95 51.86 51.63 1.75
C GLY A 95 51.69 50.46 2.72
N VAL A 96 51.90 50.70 4.02
CA VAL A 96 51.69 49.69 5.08
C VAL A 96 50.23 49.23 5.15
N ARG A 97 49.25 50.14 5.00
CA ARG A 97 47.83 49.75 4.97
C ARG A 97 47.48 48.85 3.78
N ILE A 98 48.00 49.15 2.59
CA ILE A 98 47.79 48.31 1.40
C ILE A 98 48.41 46.92 1.63
N LEU A 99 49.63 46.85 2.15
CA LEU A 99 50.30 45.60 2.51
C LEU A 99 49.52 44.78 3.55
N GLN A 100 48.95 45.44 4.57
CA GLN A 100 48.09 44.80 5.56
C GLN A 100 46.83 44.21 4.93
N VAL A 101 46.15 44.96 4.05
CA VAL A 101 44.95 44.45 3.35
C VAL A 101 45.29 43.27 2.45
N VAL A 102 46.39 43.32 1.72
CA VAL A 102 46.85 42.19 0.88
C VAL A 102 47.21 40.97 1.74
N ALA A 103 47.91 41.15 2.86
CA ALA A 103 48.23 40.07 3.78
C ALA A 103 46.96 39.44 4.38
N ILE A 104 45.99 40.27 4.82
CA ILE A 104 44.70 39.79 5.32
C ILE A 104 43.94 39.02 4.23
N ALA A 105 43.92 39.52 2.99
CA ALA A 105 43.27 38.84 1.88
C ALA A 105 43.92 37.48 1.58
N LEU A 106 45.25 37.39 1.59
CA LEU A 106 45.98 36.13 1.38
C LEU A 106 45.72 35.13 2.51
N ILE A 107 45.70 35.60 3.76
CA ILE A 107 45.35 34.77 4.92
C ILE A 107 43.90 34.29 4.81
N ALA A 108 42.96 35.18 4.46
CA ALA A 108 41.55 34.82 4.27
C ALA A 108 41.38 33.77 3.18
N VAL A 109 42.05 33.91 2.04
CA VAL A 109 42.04 32.90 0.96
C VAL A 109 42.59 31.57 1.48
N GLN A 110 43.70 31.56 2.22
CA GLN A 110 44.23 30.30 2.76
C GLN A 110 43.33 29.67 3.83
N CYS A 111 42.74 30.48 4.71
CA CYS A 111 41.74 29.99 5.67
C CYS A 111 40.55 29.36 4.95
N THR A 112 40.03 29.99 3.88
CA THR A 112 38.92 29.41 3.11
C THR A 112 39.31 28.10 2.43
N ARG A 113 40.53 27.99 1.90
CA ARG A 113 41.03 26.73 1.32
C ARG A 113 41.11 25.63 2.36
N VAL A 114 41.78 25.88 3.48
CA VAL A 114 41.91 24.90 4.58
C VAL A 114 40.54 24.48 5.10
N VAL A 115 39.63 25.41 5.36
CA VAL A 115 38.26 25.09 5.79
C VAL A 115 37.55 24.23 4.74
N SER A 116 37.65 24.58 3.45
CA SER A 116 37.01 23.82 2.37
C SER A 116 37.58 22.41 2.22
N ASP A 117 38.90 22.25 2.37
CA ASP A 117 39.58 20.96 2.28
C ASP A 117 39.23 20.08 3.47
N THR A 118 39.20 20.65 4.67
CA THR A 118 38.83 19.93 5.89
C THR A 118 37.36 19.52 5.85
N ALA A 119 36.47 20.37 5.35
CA ALA A 119 35.05 20.06 5.17
C ALA A 119 34.83 18.92 4.17
N LYS A 120 35.54 18.93 3.03
CA LYS A 120 35.51 17.82 2.07
C LYS A 120 35.96 16.51 2.70
N THR A 121 37.11 16.50 3.39
CA THR A 121 37.62 15.32 4.06
C THR A 121 36.65 14.80 5.14
N SER A 122 36.04 15.70 5.92
CA SER A 122 35.02 15.33 6.91
C SER A 122 33.79 14.68 6.27
N THR A 123 33.34 15.17 5.13
CA THR A 123 32.19 14.59 4.40
C THR A 123 32.51 13.17 3.94
N VAL A 124 33.70 12.93 3.40
CA VAL A 124 34.13 11.58 3.00
C VAL A 124 34.24 10.66 4.23
N GLN A 125 34.76 11.15 5.36
CA GLN A 125 34.80 10.39 6.61
C GLN A 125 33.39 10.00 7.10
N ASP A 126 32.41 10.90 7.02
CA ASP A 126 31.02 10.61 7.39
C ASP A 126 30.37 9.62 6.41
N ASN A 127 30.66 9.71 5.11
CA ASN A 127 30.22 8.73 4.12
C ASN A 127 30.78 7.33 4.40
N VAL A 128 32.06 7.23 4.79
CA VAL A 128 32.69 5.96 5.19
C VAL A 128 32.11 5.42 6.49
N ARG A 129 31.72 6.28 7.45
CA ARG A 129 31.00 5.83 8.66
C ARG A 129 29.60 5.31 8.31
N GLY A 130 28.87 6.02 7.45
CA GLY A 130 27.56 5.60 6.94
C GLY A 130 27.62 4.26 6.21
N TYR A 131 28.71 4.03 5.48
CA TYR A 131 29.00 2.74 4.85
C TYR A 131 28.98 1.59 5.88
N GLY A 132 29.64 1.69 7.03
CA GLY A 132 29.73 0.61 8.01
C GLY A 132 28.35 0.13 8.50
N TYR A 133 27.42 1.06 8.76
CA TYR A 133 26.04 0.74 9.11
C TYR A 133 25.28 0.07 7.96
N SER A 134 25.45 0.58 6.74
CA SER A 134 24.77 0.04 5.56
C SER A 134 25.26 -1.36 5.17
N ALA A 135 26.57 -1.61 5.28
CA ALA A 135 27.19 -2.90 5.01
C ALA A 135 26.74 -3.95 6.03
N GLN A 136 26.73 -3.59 7.32
CA GLN A 136 26.23 -4.47 8.37
C GLN A 136 24.77 -4.85 8.17
N ARG A 137 23.92 -3.90 7.76
CA ARG A 137 22.50 -4.20 7.46
C ARG A 137 22.37 -5.15 6.28
N ALA A 138 23.12 -4.90 5.21
CA ALA A 138 23.09 -5.75 4.02
C ALA A 138 23.61 -7.17 4.32
N SER A 139 24.66 -7.31 5.13
CA SER A 139 25.17 -8.61 5.56
C SER A 139 24.16 -9.36 6.43
N THR A 140 23.54 -8.68 7.41
CA THR A 140 22.49 -9.32 8.24
C THR A 140 21.29 -9.77 7.41
N ALA A 141 20.84 -8.97 6.43
CA ALA A 141 19.76 -9.37 5.53
C ALA A 141 20.14 -10.57 4.67
N LEU A 142 21.38 -10.63 4.17
CA LEU A 142 21.89 -11.77 3.42
C LEU A 142 21.93 -13.03 4.29
N ASP A 143 22.44 -12.94 5.52
CA ASP A 143 22.54 -14.06 6.47
C ASP A 143 21.15 -14.61 6.84
N GLU A 144 20.18 -13.72 7.07
CA GLU A 144 18.79 -14.10 7.36
C GLU A 144 18.17 -14.88 6.19
N GLN A 145 18.34 -14.38 4.96
CA GLN A 145 17.82 -15.05 3.76
C GLN A 145 18.54 -16.39 3.49
N GLN A 146 19.84 -16.48 3.77
CA GLN A 146 20.59 -17.75 3.68
C GLN A 146 20.10 -18.77 4.70
N SER A 147 19.86 -18.36 5.94
CA SER A 147 19.30 -19.25 6.95
C SER A 147 17.91 -19.75 6.55
N ARG A 148 17.06 -18.86 6.03
CA ARG A 148 15.71 -19.22 5.55
C ARG A 148 15.78 -20.18 4.36
N LEU A 149 16.68 -19.92 3.40
CA LEU A 149 16.94 -20.83 2.27
C LEU A 149 17.31 -22.24 2.77
N ALA A 150 18.22 -22.35 3.74
CA ALA A 150 18.66 -23.64 4.27
C ALA A 150 17.49 -24.42 4.91
N THR A 151 16.66 -23.76 5.71
CA THR A 151 15.45 -24.39 6.31
C THR A 151 14.47 -24.87 5.24
N LEU A 152 14.25 -24.08 4.19
CA LEU A 152 13.35 -24.47 3.10
C LEU A 152 13.94 -25.61 2.28
N GLN A 153 15.25 -25.62 2.03
CA GLN A 153 15.93 -26.73 1.36
C GLN A 153 15.79 -28.04 2.14
N GLU A 154 15.90 -28.00 3.47
CA GLU A 154 15.65 -29.16 4.33
C GLU A 154 14.20 -29.65 4.21
N SER A 155 13.23 -28.73 4.21
CA SER A 155 11.81 -29.09 4.06
C SER A 155 11.51 -29.73 2.70
N VAL A 156 12.13 -29.25 1.62
CA VAL A 156 12.02 -29.82 0.27
C VAL A 156 12.75 -31.17 0.16
N ALA A 157 13.86 -31.36 0.88
CA ALA A 157 14.54 -32.65 0.95
C ALA A 157 13.67 -33.71 1.63
N ALA A 158 12.94 -33.34 2.68
CA ALA A 158 11.98 -34.21 3.34
C ALA A 158 10.73 -34.49 2.48
N PHE A 159 10.24 -33.48 1.77
CA PHE A 159 9.06 -33.58 0.89
C PHE A 159 9.35 -32.96 -0.47
N PRO A 160 9.84 -33.75 -1.45
CA PRO A 160 10.25 -33.24 -2.75
C PRO A 160 9.12 -32.54 -3.48
N GLU A 161 9.32 -31.26 -3.81
CA GLU A 161 8.40 -30.46 -4.63
C GLU A 161 9.14 -29.73 -5.75
N PRO A 162 8.94 -30.13 -7.03
CA PRO A 162 9.76 -29.64 -8.16
C PRO A 162 9.76 -28.11 -8.32
N ALA A 163 8.60 -27.46 -8.18
CA ALA A 163 8.48 -26.01 -8.32
C ALA A 163 9.20 -25.28 -7.18
N ALA A 164 9.08 -25.76 -5.94
CA ALA A 164 9.79 -25.22 -4.79
C ALA A 164 11.31 -25.38 -4.99
N SER A 165 11.79 -26.55 -5.42
CA SER A 165 13.21 -26.77 -5.71
C SER A 165 13.78 -25.76 -6.73
N ARG A 166 13.04 -25.47 -7.81
CA ARG A 166 13.46 -24.49 -8.82
C ARG A 166 13.50 -23.07 -8.26
N LEU A 167 12.50 -22.68 -7.47
CA LEU A 167 12.46 -21.37 -6.79
C LEU A 167 13.61 -21.21 -5.80
N LEU A 168 13.90 -22.24 -5.00
CA LEU A 168 15.01 -22.23 -4.05
C LEU A 168 16.38 -22.19 -4.76
N ASN A 169 16.55 -22.88 -5.89
CA ASN A 169 17.77 -22.80 -6.68
C ASN A 169 17.96 -21.41 -7.30
N ASN A 170 16.88 -20.78 -7.78
CA ASN A 170 16.92 -19.39 -8.24
C ASN A 170 17.30 -18.44 -7.08
N ALA A 171 16.65 -18.58 -5.92
CA ALA A 171 16.98 -17.81 -4.73
C ALA A 171 18.45 -17.99 -4.34
N ALA A 172 18.99 -19.21 -4.33
CA ALA A 172 20.40 -19.48 -4.05
C ALA A 172 21.35 -18.74 -5.01
N GLY A 173 21.03 -18.72 -6.31
CA GLY A 173 21.79 -17.97 -7.32
C GLY A 173 21.75 -16.46 -7.08
N LEU A 174 20.59 -15.91 -6.74
CA LEU A 174 20.41 -14.49 -6.40
C LEU A 174 21.18 -14.12 -5.12
N LEU A 175 21.14 -14.95 -4.08
CA LEU A 175 21.90 -14.72 -2.85
C LEU A 175 23.41 -14.78 -3.09
N ALA A 176 23.88 -15.68 -3.95
CA ALA A 176 25.28 -15.72 -4.36
C ALA A 176 25.69 -14.45 -5.11
N GLN A 177 24.87 -13.99 -6.05
CA GLN A 177 25.10 -12.72 -6.77
C GLN A 177 25.11 -11.52 -5.84
N ALA A 178 24.18 -11.44 -4.89
CA ALA A 178 24.15 -10.38 -3.88
C ALA A 178 25.41 -10.39 -3.00
N ARG A 179 25.90 -11.58 -2.61
CA ARG A 179 27.14 -11.74 -1.86
C ARG A 179 28.36 -11.21 -2.63
N GLU A 180 28.43 -11.48 -3.93
CA GLU A 180 29.51 -10.95 -4.78
C GLU A 180 29.45 -9.42 -4.91
N LEU A 181 28.25 -8.84 -5.09
CA LEU A 181 28.06 -7.40 -5.17
C LEU A 181 28.42 -6.69 -3.85
N LEU A 182 28.14 -7.32 -2.72
CA LEU A 182 28.45 -6.80 -1.38
C LEU A 182 29.91 -7.02 -0.97
N ALA A 183 30.69 -7.80 -1.72
CA ALA A 183 32.10 -8.00 -1.44
C ALA A 183 32.92 -6.76 -1.79
N HIS A 184 33.62 -6.18 -0.82
CA HIS A 184 34.55 -5.08 -1.05
C HIS A 184 35.70 -5.12 -0.03
N PRO A 185 36.87 -4.53 -0.36
CA PRO A 185 37.98 -4.40 0.58
C PRO A 185 37.65 -3.36 1.67
N PRO A 186 38.17 -3.51 2.90
CA PRO A 186 37.95 -2.51 3.95
C PRO A 186 38.49 -1.14 3.54
N PHE A 187 37.72 -0.08 3.81
CA PHE A 187 38.16 1.29 3.56
C PHE A 187 39.34 1.67 4.46
N PRO A 188 40.25 2.54 4.00
CA PRO A 188 41.38 2.99 4.81
C PRO A 188 40.90 3.73 6.07
N GLN A 189 41.59 3.50 7.20
CA GLN A 189 41.25 4.12 8.48
C GLN A 189 41.60 5.62 8.53
N LEU A 190 42.63 6.03 7.78
CA LEU A 190 43.10 7.41 7.69
C LEU A 190 42.67 7.99 6.34
N ILE A 191 41.88 9.06 6.38
CA ILE A 191 41.39 9.78 5.20
C ILE A 191 41.89 11.22 5.27
N ASP A 192 42.67 11.63 4.28
CA ASP A 192 43.32 12.93 4.17
C ASP A 192 43.16 13.52 2.76
N SER A 193 43.84 14.63 2.47
CA SER A 193 43.76 15.30 1.16
C SER A 193 44.22 14.42 -0.01
N ASP A 194 45.08 13.44 0.25
CA ASP A 194 45.79 12.70 -0.79
C ASP A 194 44.99 11.48 -1.25
N ASN A 195 44.16 10.92 -0.36
CA ASN A 195 43.34 9.74 -0.66
C ASN A 195 41.82 9.97 -0.64
N ARG A 196 41.31 11.11 -0.14
CA ARG A 196 39.85 11.32 -0.01
C ARG A 196 39.05 11.12 -1.29
N ASP A 197 39.57 11.54 -2.44
CA ASP A 197 38.83 11.49 -3.71
C ASP A 197 38.72 10.05 -4.22
N SER A 198 39.78 9.24 -4.05
CA SER A 198 39.76 7.82 -4.40
C SER A 198 38.89 7.01 -3.42
N VAL A 199 38.90 7.36 -2.13
CA VAL A 199 38.00 6.77 -1.12
C VAL A 199 36.55 7.10 -1.45
N GLN A 200 36.23 8.35 -1.79
CA GLN A 200 34.86 8.74 -2.17
C GLN A 200 34.40 7.97 -3.41
N GLN A 201 35.25 7.83 -4.43
CA GLN A 201 34.91 7.04 -5.63
C GLN A 201 34.65 5.57 -5.31
N ALA A 202 35.43 4.99 -4.38
CA ALA A 202 35.23 3.62 -3.92
C ALA A 202 33.92 3.47 -3.13
N VAL A 203 33.57 4.43 -2.27
CA VAL A 203 32.28 4.47 -1.56
C VAL A 203 31.12 4.61 -2.54
N ASP A 204 31.22 5.48 -3.55
CA ASP A 204 30.18 5.65 -4.57
C ASP A 204 29.98 4.39 -5.41
N THR A 205 31.06 3.69 -5.73
CA THR A 205 31.01 2.41 -6.46
C THR A 205 30.35 1.34 -5.59
N TYR A 206 30.72 1.26 -4.32
CA TYR A 206 30.08 0.35 -3.38
C TYR A 206 28.59 0.64 -3.21
N ASP A 207 28.18 1.92 -3.05
CA ASP A 207 26.76 2.25 -2.92
C ASP A 207 25.95 1.85 -4.17
N LYS A 208 26.54 1.95 -5.37
CA LYS A 208 25.92 1.41 -6.60
C LYS A 208 25.75 -0.10 -6.52
N HIS A 209 26.80 -0.85 -6.16
CA HIS A 209 26.72 -2.30 -6.02
C HIS A 209 25.74 -2.73 -4.93
N ARG A 210 25.71 -2.02 -3.80
CA ARG A 210 24.76 -2.23 -2.71
C ARG A 210 23.32 -2.02 -3.16
N LYS A 211 23.02 -0.95 -3.90
CA LYS A 211 21.69 -0.73 -4.48
C LYS A 211 21.28 -1.86 -5.43
N SER A 212 22.22 -2.36 -6.24
CA SER A 212 21.96 -3.55 -7.08
C SER A 212 21.74 -4.80 -6.23
N ALA A 213 22.51 -5.00 -5.15
CA ALA A 213 22.34 -6.10 -4.22
C ALA A 213 20.97 -6.05 -3.52
N ASP A 214 20.50 -4.88 -3.09
CA ASP A 214 19.16 -4.71 -2.49
C ASP A 214 18.05 -5.20 -3.43
N VAL A 215 18.14 -4.89 -4.73
CA VAL A 215 17.18 -5.35 -5.74
C VAL A 215 17.22 -6.88 -5.88
N VAL A 216 18.44 -7.45 -5.96
CA VAL A 216 18.64 -8.89 -6.07
C VAL A 216 18.15 -9.63 -4.82
N LEU A 217 18.42 -9.10 -3.62
CA LEU A 217 17.91 -9.62 -2.34
C LEU A 217 16.39 -9.53 -2.26
N GLY A 218 15.78 -8.49 -2.83
CA GLY A 218 14.32 -8.38 -2.96
C GLY A 218 13.72 -9.49 -3.83
N HIS A 219 14.34 -9.78 -4.98
CA HIS A 219 13.93 -10.92 -5.82
C HIS A 219 14.17 -12.26 -5.14
N GLY A 220 15.29 -12.42 -4.42
CA GLY A 220 15.59 -13.61 -3.63
C GLY A 220 14.54 -13.86 -2.54
N GLN A 221 14.16 -12.80 -1.81
CA GLN A 221 13.09 -12.85 -0.80
C GLN A 221 11.74 -13.28 -1.40
N GLN A 222 11.41 -12.74 -2.57
CA GLN A 222 10.19 -13.10 -3.27
C GLN A 222 10.20 -14.59 -3.65
N ALA A 223 11.31 -15.07 -4.24
CA ALA A 223 11.46 -16.49 -4.60
C ALA A 223 11.36 -17.43 -3.38
N LEU A 224 11.94 -17.06 -2.23
CA LEU A 224 11.80 -17.81 -0.98
C LEU A 224 10.34 -17.83 -0.48
N THR A 225 9.65 -16.70 -0.56
CA THR A 225 8.24 -16.57 -0.15
C THR A 225 7.31 -17.37 -1.07
N ASP A 226 7.60 -17.36 -2.37
CA ASP A 226 6.85 -18.16 -3.34
C ASP A 226 7.10 -19.66 -3.12
N ALA A 227 8.35 -20.07 -2.81
CA ALA A 227 8.67 -21.46 -2.48
C ALA A 227 7.94 -21.96 -1.23
N GLU A 228 7.88 -21.14 -0.17
CA GLU A 228 7.05 -21.43 1.00
C GLU A 228 5.57 -21.57 0.65
N GLY A 229 5.06 -20.68 -0.20
CA GLY A 229 3.69 -20.76 -0.68
C GLY A 229 3.41 -22.05 -1.46
N VAL A 230 4.37 -22.54 -2.27
CA VAL A 230 4.26 -23.82 -2.98
C VAL A 230 4.16 -24.98 -2.00
N LEU A 231 5.02 -25.00 -0.97
CA LEU A 231 5.02 -26.04 0.06
C LEU A 231 3.71 -26.06 0.86
N ASP A 232 3.19 -24.88 1.22
CA ASP A 232 1.90 -24.75 1.91
C ASP A 232 0.74 -25.23 1.03
N ALA A 233 0.66 -24.77 -0.22
CA ALA A 233 -0.38 -25.18 -1.17
C ALA A 233 -0.36 -26.69 -1.39
N ARG A 234 0.83 -27.29 -1.51
CA ARG A 234 1.00 -28.73 -1.61
C ARG A 234 0.52 -29.45 -0.35
N LYS A 235 0.89 -28.98 0.83
CA LYS A 235 0.45 -29.56 2.10
C LYS A 235 -1.07 -29.57 2.19
N ARG A 236 -1.71 -28.44 1.90
CA ARG A 236 -3.18 -28.29 1.85
C ARG A 236 -3.83 -29.25 0.86
N LEU A 237 -3.30 -29.33 -0.37
CA LEU A 237 -3.79 -30.29 -1.37
C LEU A 237 -3.70 -31.74 -0.86
N ARG A 238 -2.58 -32.15 -0.25
CA ARG A 238 -2.45 -33.48 0.35
C ARG A 238 -3.47 -33.72 1.47
N THR A 239 -3.69 -32.73 2.34
CA THR A 239 -4.71 -32.80 3.40
C THR A 239 -6.10 -33.03 2.82
N VAL A 240 -6.49 -32.28 1.79
CA VAL A 240 -7.77 -32.46 1.09
C VAL A 240 -7.88 -33.86 0.48
N MET A 241 -6.84 -34.33 -0.22
CA MET A 241 -6.84 -35.64 -0.86
C MET A 241 -6.87 -36.82 0.13
N GLN A 242 -6.43 -36.60 1.37
CA GLN A 242 -6.45 -37.58 2.45
C GLN A 242 -7.75 -37.56 3.25
N ASP A 243 -8.60 -36.54 3.08
CA ASP A 243 -9.89 -36.46 3.74
C ASP A 243 -10.82 -37.58 3.22
N PRO A 244 -11.43 -38.40 4.09
CA PRO A 244 -12.41 -39.41 3.68
C PRO A 244 -13.54 -38.85 2.81
N ALA A 245 -13.99 -37.61 3.09
CA ALA A 245 -15.02 -36.94 2.32
C ALA A 245 -14.59 -36.67 0.88
N TYR A 246 -13.29 -36.47 0.61
CA TYR A 246 -12.79 -36.34 -0.76
C TYR A 246 -12.88 -37.68 -1.49
N SER A 247 -12.41 -38.77 -0.87
CA SER A 247 -12.43 -40.11 -1.47
C SER A 247 -13.86 -40.60 -1.80
N GLU A 248 -14.84 -40.31 -0.94
CA GLU A 248 -16.24 -40.62 -1.19
C GLU A 248 -16.88 -39.61 -2.15
N GLY A 249 -16.51 -38.35 -2.05
CA GLY A 249 -16.99 -37.26 -2.90
C GLY A 249 -16.65 -37.51 -4.37
N VAL A 250 -15.41 -37.90 -4.69
CA VAL A 250 -14.96 -38.14 -6.07
C VAL A 250 -15.77 -39.23 -6.79
N LYS A 251 -16.26 -40.25 -6.07
CA LYS A 251 -17.10 -41.31 -6.66
C LYS A 251 -18.41 -40.76 -7.23
N ARG A 252 -18.94 -39.68 -6.65
CA ARG A 252 -20.22 -39.07 -7.02
C ARG A 252 -20.06 -37.77 -7.80
N TYR A 253 -18.97 -37.03 -7.54
CA TYR A 253 -18.67 -35.73 -8.12
C TYR A 253 -17.27 -35.76 -8.76
N PRO A 254 -17.16 -36.25 -10.03
CA PRO A 254 -15.88 -36.36 -10.73
C PRO A 254 -15.13 -35.02 -10.87
N VAL A 255 -15.85 -33.90 -10.79
CA VAL A 255 -15.28 -32.55 -10.82
C VAL A 255 -14.24 -32.32 -9.72
N LEU A 256 -14.35 -32.99 -8.57
CA LEU A 256 -13.33 -32.90 -7.51
C LEU A 256 -11.97 -33.44 -7.95
N ALA A 257 -11.96 -34.58 -8.64
CA ALA A 257 -10.72 -35.18 -9.12
C ALA A 257 -10.08 -34.30 -10.21
N GLN A 258 -10.91 -33.75 -11.11
CA GLN A 258 -10.45 -32.81 -12.12
C GLN A 258 -9.86 -31.54 -11.49
N GLN A 259 -10.52 -30.97 -10.48
CA GLN A 259 -10.03 -29.77 -9.78
C GLN A 259 -8.74 -30.06 -9.00
N ALA A 260 -8.60 -31.25 -8.40
CA ALA A 260 -7.38 -31.67 -7.73
C ALA A 260 -6.20 -31.79 -8.71
N GLU A 261 -6.44 -32.30 -9.91
CA GLU A 261 -5.42 -32.34 -10.98
C GLU A 261 -5.03 -30.94 -11.43
N VAL A 262 -6.00 -30.03 -11.60
CA VAL A 262 -5.74 -28.62 -11.93
C VAL A 262 -4.91 -27.94 -10.83
N ALA A 263 -5.24 -28.18 -9.56
CA ALA A 263 -4.47 -27.67 -8.43
C ALA A 263 -3.05 -28.23 -8.40
N ASP A 264 -2.86 -29.53 -8.64
CA ASP A 264 -1.55 -30.16 -8.74
C ASP A 264 -0.69 -29.55 -9.86
N GLN A 265 -1.27 -29.38 -11.06
CA GLN A 265 -0.59 -28.76 -12.19
C GLN A 265 -0.24 -27.29 -11.91
N ALA A 266 -1.12 -26.56 -11.24
CA ALA A 266 -0.87 -25.17 -10.84
C ALA A 266 0.29 -25.08 -9.84
N ILE A 267 0.37 -25.99 -8.85
CA ILE A 267 1.50 -26.09 -7.91
C ILE A 267 2.79 -26.42 -8.66
N ASN A 268 2.75 -27.41 -9.57
CA ASN A 268 3.92 -27.86 -10.33
C ASN A 268 4.51 -26.80 -11.27
N THR A 269 3.72 -25.79 -11.64
CA THR A 269 4.10 -24.69 -12.54
C THR A 269 4.15 -23.32 -11.84
N ALA A 270 4.05 -23.29 -10.50
CA ALA A 270 3.99 -22.06 -9.71
C ALA A 270 5.23 -21.18 -9.85
N ASP A 271 6.39 -21.75 -10.20
CA ASP A 271 7.63 -21.03 -10.45
C ASP A 271 7.57 -20.15 -11.72
N THR A 272 6.73 -20.50 -12.69
CA THR A 272 6.60 -19.77 -13.96
C THR A 272 5.28 -19.01 -14.07
N LYS A 273 4.18 -19.60 -13.58
CA LYS A 273 2.83 -19.00 -13.64
C LYS A 273 2.47 -18.19 -12.38
N GLY A 274 3.32 -18.24 -11.37
CA GLY A 274 3.13 -17.56 -10.09
C GLY A 274 2.29 -18.38 -9.09
N ILE A 275 2.60 -18.20 -7.81
CA ILE A 275 1.97 -18.93 -6.71
C ILE A 275 0.47 -18.61 -6.51
N ALA A 276 0.02 -17.43 -6.96
CA ALA A 276 -1.37 -17.00 -6.81
C ALA A 276 -2.36 -17.95 -7.49
N LEU A 277 -2.00 -18.50 -8.65
CA LEU A 277 -2.81 -19.49 -9.35
C LEU A 277 -2.96 -20.76 -8.51
N ALA A 278 -1.85 -21.33 -8.04
CA ALA A 278 -1.88 -22.54 -7.21
C ALA A 278 -2.71 -22.36 -5.94
N LYS A 279 -2.55 -21.23 -5.23
CA LYS A 279 -3.35 -20.90 -4.04
C LYS A 279 -4.85 -20.84 -4.35
N ARG A 280 -5.23 -20.24 -5.47
CA ARG A 280 -6.63 -20.16 -5.91
C ARG A 280 -7.21 -21.55 -6.18
N GLU A 281 -6.52 -22.37 -6.97
CA GLU A 281 -7.03 -23.69 -7.36
C GLU A 281 -7.17 -24.66 -6.17
N VAL A 282 -6.23 -24.60 -5.21
CA VAL A 282 -6.33 -25.36 -3.95
C VAL A 282 -7.51 -24.87 -3.09
N THR A 283 -7.71 -23.55 -2.99
CA THR A 283 -8.82 -22.97 -2.22
C THR A 283 -10.17 -23.32 -2.84
N GLU A 284 -10.27 -23.34 -4.18
CA GLU A 284 -11.47 -23.79 -4.89
C GLU A 284 -11.76 -25.26 -4.61
N LEU A 285 -10.73 -26.11 -4.60
CA LEU A 285 -10.91 -27.53 -4.26
C LEU A 285 -11.43 -27.72 -2.81
N GLU A 286 -10.85 -27.00 -1.85
CA GLU A 286 -11.30 -27.00 -0.46
C GLU A 286 -12.77 -26.57 -0.34
N TYR A 287 -13.16 -25.50 -1.05
CA TYR A 287 -14.53 -25.02 -1.07
C TYR A 287 -15.52 -26.05 -1.65
N GLN A 288 -15.16 -26.71 -2.76
CA GLN A 288 -16.00 -27.77 -3.34
C GLN A 288 -16.14 -28.98 -2.39
N LEU A 289 -15.06 -29.34 -1.68
CA LEU A 289 -15.11 -30.40 -0.68
C LEU A 289 -16.07 -30.04 0.46
N GLU A 290 -16.02 -28.81 0.98
CA GLU A 290 -16.92 -28.33 2.03
C GLU A 290 -18.39 -28.43 1.60
N ARG A 291 -18.72 -27.99 0.39
CA ARG A 291 -20.09 -28.13 -0.16
C ARG A 291 -20.53 -29.59 -0.26
N ILE A 292 -19.62 -30.48 -0.60
CA ILE A 292 -19.90 -31.93 -0.66
C ILE A 292 -20.13 -32.50 0.75
N GLN A 293 -19.35 -32.06 1.74
CA GLN A 293 -19.56 -32.44 3.14
C GLN A 293 -20.94 -32.00 3.65
N GLN A 294 -21.44 -30.83 3.22
CA GLN A 294 -22.78 -30.34 3.58
C GLN A 294 -23.92 -31.20 3.00
N VAL A 295 -23.78 -31.73 1.78
CA VAL A 295 -24.82 -32.59 1.18
C VAL A 295 -24.73 -34.06 1.60
N GLN A 296 -23.62 -34.50 2.21
CA GLN A 296 -23.49 -35.89 2.64
C GLN A 296 -24.54 -36.39 3.64
N PRO A 297 -24.93 -35.64 4.70
CA PRO A 297 -26.04 -36.07 5.54
C PRO A 297 -27.35 -36.21 4.76
N LEU A 298 -27.60 -35.33 3.78
CA LEU A 298 -28.79 -35.38 2.93
C LEU A 298 -28.81 -36.60 2.00
N ILE A 299 -27.63 -37.03 1.52
CA ILE A 299 -27.50 -38.29 0.75
C ILE A 299 -27.87 -39.50 1.61
N ARG A 300 -27.42 -39.53 2.87
CA ARG A 300 -27.79 -40.61 3.80
C ARG A 300 -29.28 -40.59 4.11
N GLN A 301 -29.85 -39.42 4.37
CA GLN A 301 -31.29 -39.26 4.62
C GLN A 301 -32.12 -39.76 3.43
N LEU A 302 -31.74 -39.42 2.18
CA LEU A 302 -32.43 -39.95 1.01
C LEU A 302 -32.34 -41.49 0.94
N ALA A 303 -31.18 -42.08 1.23
CA ALA A 303 -31.02 -43.54 1.23
C ALA A 303 -31.90 -44.23 2.29
N GLU A 304 -32.05 -43.63 3.47
CA GLU A 304 -32.95 -44.08 4.54
C GLU A 304 -34.42 -43.99 4.10
N MET A 305 -34.80 -42.89 3.45
CA MET A 305 -36.15 -42.74 2.88
C MET A 305 -36.43 -43.75 1.78
N ASP A 306 -35.48 -44.02 0.89
CA ASP A 306 -35.60 -45.06 -0.14
C ASP A 306 -35.74 -46.47 0.46
N GLN A 307 -35.15 -46.72 1.64
CA GLN A 307 -35.41 -47.95 2.39
C GLN A 307 -36.83 -47.97 2.98
N ARG A 308 -37.29 -46.86 3.59
CA ARG A 308 -38.66 -46.71 4.10
C ARG A 308 -39.70 -46.93 3.00
N ILE A 309 -39.51 -46.32 1.82
CA ILE A 309 -40.36 -46.48 0.63
C ILE A 309 -40.48 -47.94 0.20
N ARG A 310 -39.35 -48.65 0.15
CA ARG A 310 -39.33 -50.09 -0.18
C ARG A 310 -40.05 -50.94 0.87
N ALA A 311 -39.94 -50.60 2.15
CA ALA A 311 -40.59 -51.31 3.24
C ALA A 311 -42.12 -51.14 3.23
N MET A 312 -42.61 -49.94 2.88
CA MET A 312 -44.05 -49.64 2.84
C MET A 312 -44.80 -50.41 1.74
N ARG A 313 -44.15 -50.83 0.66
CA ARG A 313 -44.77 -51.54 -0.49
C ARG A 313 -45.97 -50.77 -1.07
N LEU A 314 -45.77 -49.47 -1.33
CA LEU A 314 -46.80 -48.59 -1.87
C LEU A 314 -47.39 -49.12 -3.20
N PRO A 315 -48.65 -48.81 -3.53
CA PRO A 315 -49.24 -49.13 -4.82
C PRO A 315 -48.44 -48.54 -6.01
N PRO A 316 -48.50 -49.13 -7.21
CA PRO A 316 -47.73 -48.64 -8.36
C PRO A 316 -47.99 -47.18 -8.74
N ALA A 317 -49.21 -46.66 -8.51
CA ALA A 317 -49.54 -45.26 -8.75
C ALA A 317 -48.81 -44.33 -7.77
N ASP A 318 -48.86 -44.65 -6.47
CA ASP A 318 -48.22 -43.88 -5.40
C ASP A 318 -46.68 -43.95 -5.50
N LEU A 319 -46.14 -45.12 -5.84
CA LEU A 319 -44.70 -45.30 -6.09
C LEU A 319 -44.17 -44.35 -7.18
N ARG A 320 -44.95 -44.06 -8.21
CA ARG A 320 -44.52 -43.12 -9.27
C ARG A 320 -44.38 -41.70 -8.73
N VAL A 321 -45.30 -41.26 -7.88
CA VAL A 321 -45.27 -39.92 -7.25
C VAL A 321 -44.04 -39.80 -6.36
N VAL A 322 -43.83 -40.79 -5.49
CA VAL A 322 -42.69 -40.85 -4.58
C VAL A 322 -41.36 -40.90 -5.34
N ASN A 323 -41.24 -41.74 -6.37
CA ASN A 323 -40.01 -41.85 -7.17
C ASN A 323 -39.70 -40.56 -7.94
N ALA A 324 -40.72 -39.84 -8.41
CA ALA A 324 -40.53 -38.55 -9.04
C ALA A 324 -39.94 -37.53 -8.05
N GLN A 325 -40.39 -37.53 -6.80
CA GLN A 325 -39.83 -36.69 -5.74
C GLN A 325 -38.39 -37.09 -5.39
N SER A 326 -38.09 -38.39 -5.22
CA SER A 326 -36.73 -38.89 -5.00
C SER A 326 -35.77 -38.50 -6.13
N ALA A 327 -36.25 -38.47 -7.38
CA ALA A 327 -35.46 -38.01 -8.53
C ALA A 327 -35.15 -36.51 -8.47
N GLN A 328 -36.10 -35.67 -8.01
CA GLN A 328 -35.86 -34.24 -7.80
C GLN A 328 -34.82 -33.99 -6.70
N ILE A 329 -34.89 -34.73 -5.58
CA ILE A 329 -33.88 -34.67 -4.51
C ILE A 329 -32.52 -35.10 -5.06
N SER A 330 -32.46 -36.20 -5.79
CA SER A 330 -31.22 -36.70 -6.40
C SER A 330 -30.59 -35.68 -7.34
N SER A 331 -31.40 -34.96 -8.13
CA SER A 331 -30.92 -33.88 -9.01
C SER A 331 -30.38 -32.68 -8.23
N ALA A 332 -31.05 -32.26 -7.15
CA ALA A 332 -30.58 -31.18 -6.29
C ALA A 332 -29.25 -31.54 -5.61
N LEU A 333 -29.13 -32.77 -5.10
CA LEU A 333 -27.89 -33.30 -4.52
C LEU A 333 -26.75 -33.33 -5.56
N GLN A 334 -27.01 -33.80 -6.79
CA GLN A 334 -26.02 -33.78 -7.87
C GLN A 334 -25.50 -32.37 -8.20
N LYS A 335 -26.35 -31.36 -8.07
CA LYS A 335 -26.00 -29.95 -8.29
C LYS A 335 -25.40 -29.26 -7.06
N LEU A 336 -25.27 -29.97 -5.94
CA LEU A 336 -24.86 -29.42 -4.65
C LEU A 336 -25.75 -28.24 -4.20
N ASP A 337 -27.06 -28.33 -4.47
CA ASP A 337 -28.08 -27.38 -4.01
C ASP A 337 -28.70 -27.88 -2.70
N VAL A 338 -28.09 -27.48 -1.59
CA VAL A 338 -28.47 -27.86 -0.23
C VAL A 338 -29.91 -27.45 0.06
N SER A 339 -30.27 -26.19 -0.22
CA SER A 339 -31.60 -25.66 0.14
C SER A 339 -32.73 -26.32 -0.65
N GLN A 340 -32.53 -26.62 -1.94
CA GLN A 340 -33.53 -27.36 -2.71
C GLN A 340 -33.62 -28.82 -2.25
N ALA A 341 -32.50 -29.47 -1.96
CA ALA A 341 -32.48 -30.83 -1.45
C ALA A 341 -33.22 -30.95 -0.11
N GLU A 342 -32.97 -30.06 0.85
CA GLU A 342 -33.64 -30.02 2.15
C GLU A 342 -35.16 -29.83 2.03
N ARG A 343 -35.61 -28.87 1.22
CA ARG A 343 -37.04 -28.65 0.98
C ARG A 343 -37.70 -29.89 0.38
N ASN A 344 -37.06 -30.50 -0.61
CA ASN A 344 -37.60 -31.67 -1.29
C ASN A 344 -37.60 -32.92 -0.38
N LEU A 345 -36.59 -33.08 0.48
CA LEU A 345 -36.52 -34.12 1.52
C LEU A 345 -37.62 -33.94 2.54
N SER A 346 -37.81 -32.73 3.08
CA SER A 346 -38.89 -32.45 4.02
C SER A 346 -40.27 -32.72 3.41
N SER A 347 -40.48 -32.32 2.14
CA SER A 347 -41.73 -32.61 1.44
C SER A 347 -41.94 -34.11 1.22
N LEU A 348 -40.87 -34.86 0.92
CA LEU A 348 -40.96 -36.32 0.79
C LEU A 348 -41.30 -36.94 2.15
N ASP A 349 -40.71 -36.46 3.23
CA ASP A 349 -40.90 -37.02 4.58
C ASP A 349 -42.35 -36.90 5.03
N SER A 350 -42.93 -35.69 4.90
CA SER A 350 -44.35 -35.46 5.18
C SER A 350 -45.28 -36.32 4.30
N MET A 351 -44.90 -36.56 3.04
CA MET A 351 -45.65 -37.44 2.14
C MET A 351 -45.58 -38.90 2.59
N LEU A 352 -44.43 -39.38 3.07
CA LEU A 352 -44.27 -40.74 3.59
C LEU A 352 -44.99 -40.92 4.94
N ASP A 353 -44.97 -39.91 5.82
CA ASP A 353 -45.74 -39.91 7.07
C ASP A 353 -47.24 -40.02 6.81
N PHE A 354 -47.74 -39.24 5.85
CA PHE A 354 -49.11 -39.35 5.39
C PHE A 354 -49.40 -40.70 4.76
N ALA A 355 -48.48 -41.27 3.98
CA ALA A 355 -48.66 -42.58 3.38
C ALA A 355 -48.79 -43.70 4.42
N GLU A 356 -47.95 -43.68 5.45
CA GLU A 356 -47.83 -44.72 6.47
C GLU A 356 -49.09 -44.84 7.32
N GLN A 357 -49.68 -43.72 7.75
CA GLN A 357 -50.79 -43.71 8.70
C GLN A 357 -52.11 -44.13 8.04
N PRO A 358 -52.87 -45.10 8.58
CA PRO A 358 -54.25 -45.29 8.17
C PRO A 358 -55.11 -44.12 8.69
N LEU A 359 -55.98 -43.57 7.84
CA LEU A 359 -56.87 -42.46 8.19
C LEU A 359 -58.32 -42.79 7.86
N GLU A 360 -59.23 -42.22 8.63
CA GLU A 360 -60.66 -42.21 8.31
C GLU A 360 -61.07 -40.84 7.79
N LEU A 361 -61.93 -40.83 6.77
CA LEU A 361 -62.47 -39.60 6.21
C LEU A 361 -63.84 -39.38 6.82
N ARG A 362 -64.01 -38.25 7.51
CA ARG A 362 -65.25 -37.95 8.23
C ARG A 362 -65.78 -36.58 7.89
N VAL A 363 -67.10 -36.43 7.82
CA VAL A 363 -67.74 -35.11 7.79
C VAL A 363 -67.35 -34.36 9.06
N VAL A 364 -66.93 -33.11 8.92
CA VAL A 364 -66.51 -32.27 10.04
C VAL A 364 -67.73 -31.97 10.90
N ASP A 365 -67.65 -32.30 12.19
CA ASP A 365 -68.63 -31.91 13.19
C ASP A 365 -67.93 -31.26 14.38
N ARG A 366 -67.35 -30.09 14.13
CA ARG A 366 -66.60 -29.31 15.12
C ARG A 366 -67.20 -27.91 15.24
N SER A 367 -67.17 -27.35 16.44
CA SER A 367 -67.62 -25.97 16.68
C SER A 367 -66.82 -24.98 15.84
N GLY A 368 -67.50 -24.03 15.19
CA GLY A 368 -66.89 -22.98 14.37
C GLY A 368 -66.51 -23.39 12.94
N VAL A 369 -66.71 -24.64 12.53
CA VAL A 369 -66.43 -25.10 11.16
C VAL A 369 -67.74 -25.53 10.48
N LYS A 370 -67.97 -25.04 9.25
CA LYS A 370 -69.12 -25.48 8.44
C LYS A 370 -68.94 -26.94 8.06
N SER A 371 -70.00 -27.75 8.18
CA SER A 371 -70.00 -29.17 7.76
C SER A 371 -70.38 -29.37 6.30
N GLY A 372 -70.94 -28.36 5.65
CA GLY A 372 -71.34 -28.43 4.26
C GLY A 372 -71.56 -27.06 3.64
N VAL A 373 -71.37 -26.98 2.33
CA VAL A 373 -71.35 -25.75 1.55
C VAL A 373 -72.10 -25.98 0.24
N GLU A 374 -73.00 -25.05 -0.09
CA GLU A 374 -73.61 -24.97 -1.42
C GLU A 374 -72.78 -23.99 -2.26
N ARG A 375 -72.34 -24.44 -3.44
CA ARG A 375 -71.63 -23.64 -4.43
C ARG A 375 -72.55 -23.38 -5.63
N CYS A 376 -72.63 -22.12 -6.03
CA CYS A 376 -73.24 -21.72 -7.28
C CYS A 376 -72.13 -21.35 -8.27
N TYR A 377 -72.12 -21.98 -9.45
CA TYR A 377 -71.16 -21.66 -10.51
C TYR A 377 -71.76 -20.81 -11.64
N ASP A 378 -73.08 -20.68 -11.68
CA ASP A 378 -73.79 -19.87 -12.67
C ASP A 378 -74.92 -19.11 -11.98
N ASP A 379 -74.66 -17.82 -11.71
CA ASP A 379 -75.60 -16.94 -11.00
C ASP A 379 -76.95 -16.82 -11.71
N ALA A 380 -76.99 -16.93 -13.04
CA ALA A 380 -78.23 -16.86 -13.82
C ALA A 380 -79.12 -18.11 -13.62
N LEU A 381 -78.50 -19.26 -13.36
CA LEU A 381 -79.20 -20.52 -13.07
C LEU A 381 -79.58 -20.65 -11.58
N CYS A 382 -78.75 -20.15 -10.66
CA CYS A 382 -79.00 -20.26 -9.22
C CYS A 382 -80.00 -19.23 -8.69
N GLY A 383 -80.15 -18.08 -9.34
CA GLY A 383 -81.05 -16.99 -8.94
C GLY A 383 -82.53 -17.21 -9.27
N GLN A 384 -82.85 -18.28 -10.00
CA GLN A 384 -84.25 -18.65 -10.31
C GLN A 384 -84.84 -19.35 -9.08
N GLY A 385 -85.45 -18.57 -8.18
CA GLY A 385 -85.95 -19.04 -6.88
C GLY A 385 -86.81 -20.31 -6.92
N GLY A 386 -86.67 -21.13 -5.88
CA GLY A 386 -87.26 -22.47 -5.74
C GLY A 386 -86.19 -23.54 -5.48
N ASP A 387 -86.59 -24.78 -5.20
CA ASP A 387 -85.70 -25.95 -4.99
C ASP A 387 -84.90 -26.38 -6.24
N SER A 388 -84.60 -25.44 -7.15
CA SER A 388 -83.88 -25.70 -8.39
C SER A 388 -82.46 -26.16 -8.10
N ALA A 389 -82.15 -27.38 -8.56
CA ALA A 389 -80.83 -27.98 -8.53
C ALA A 389 -79.88 -27.42 -9.61
N GLN A 390 -80.38 -26.59 -10.54
CA GLN A 390 -79.63 -26.14 -11.70
C GLN A 390 -78.54 -25.13 -11.32
N GLY A 391 -77.32 -25.31 -11.84
CA GLY A 391 -76.17 -24.43 -11.58
C GLY A 391 -75.51 -24.59 -10.21
N LYS A 392 -76.07 -25.44 -9.34
CA LYS A 392 -75.60 -25.66 -7.96
C LYS A 392 -74.78 -26.95 -7.83
N SER A 393 -73.83 -26.94 -6.90
CA SER A 393 -73.07 -28.11 -6.47
C SER A 393 -72.97 -28.10 -4.95
N TRP A 394 -73.10 -29.28 -4.35
CA TRP A 394 -73.10 -29.44 -2.90
C TRP A 394 -71.84 -30.15 -2.46
N TYR A 395 -71.19 -29.60 -1.44
CA TYR A 395 -69.97 -30.11 -0.86
C TYR A 395 -70.17 -30.37 0.63
N LEU A 396 -69.71 -31.52 1.11
CA LEU A 396 -69.54 -31.76 2.54
C LEU A 396 -68.09 -31.44 2.92
N VAL A 397 -67.88 -30.76 4.03
CA VAL A 397 -66.54 -30.46 4.53
C VAL A 397 -66.05 -31.69 5.29
N VAL A 398 -64.93 -32.24 4.84
CA VAL A 398 -64.35 -33.48 5.31
C VAL A 398 -63.03 -33.20 6.01
N GLU A 399 -62.78 -33.92 7.10
CA GLU A 399 -61.48 -34.04 7.76
C GLU A 399 -60.96 -35.47 7.63
N ALA A 400 -59.64 -35.62 7.48
CA ALA A 400 -58.98 -36.90 7.66
C ALA A 400 -58.58 -37.02 9.14
N VAL A 401 -58.94 -38.11 9.81
CA VAL A 401 -58.63 -38.32 11.22
C VAL A 401 -57.81 -39.59 11.44
N ASP A 402 -56.90 -39.54 12.41
CA ASP A 402 -56.15 -40.70 12.87
C ASP A 402 -56.99 -41.62 13.78
N ALA A 403 -56.41 -42.73 14.23
CA ALA A 403 -57.07 -43.66 15.15
C ALA A 403 -57.43 -43.06 16.52
N ALA A 404 -56.82 -41.93 16.90
CA ALA A 404 -57.12 -41.20 18.12
C ALA A 404 -58.19 -40.11 17.91
N GLY A 405 -58.65 -39.88 16.67
CA GLY A 405 -59.63 -38.85 16.31
C GLY A 405 -59.03 -37.46 16.10
N ASN A 406 -57.71 -37.34 16.01
CA ASN A 406 -57.04 -36.08 15.70
C ASN A 406 -57.10 -35.81 14.20
N ALA A 407 -57.35 -34.55 13.82
CA ALA A 407 -57.34 -34.15 12.41
C ALA A 407 -55.90 -34.15 11.87
N ILE A 408 -55.69 -34.87 10.78
CA ILE A 408 -54.44 -34.95 10.03
C ILE A 408 -54.63 -34.19 8.71
N SER A 409 -53.65 -33.38 8.34
CA SER A 409 -53.70 -32.67 7.06
C SER A 409 -53.50 -33.66 5.90
N ALA A 410 -54.31 -33.54 4.86
CA ALA A 410 -54.19 -34.34 3.65
C ALA A 410 -53.78 -33.45 2.45
N PRO A 411 -52.98 -33.96 1.49
CA PRO A 411 -52.69 -33.26 0.25
C PRO A 411 -53.94 -33.31 -0.63
N VAL A 412 -54.54 -32.15 -0.89
CA VAL A 412 -55.77 -32.03 -1.66
C VAL A 412 -55.56 -31.08 -2.83
N THR A 413 -55.98 -31.52 -4.01
CA THR A 413 -56.00 -30.71 -5.23
C THR A 413 -57.40 -30.17 -5.45
N SER A 414 -57.52 -28.84 -5.53
CA SER A 414 -58.79 -28.19 -5.85
C SER A 414 -59.13 -28.36 -7.32
N SER A 415 -60.36 -28.78 -7.60
CA SER A 415 -60.91 -28.83 -8.95
C SER A 415 -61.21 -27.45 -9.55
N GLU A 416 -61.46 -26.45 -8.70
CA GLU A 416 -61.78 -25.08 -9.12
C GLU A 416 -60.54 -24.32 -9.56
N THR A 417 -59.43 -24.47 -8.83
CA THR A 417 -58.19 -23.69 -9.08
C THR A 417 -57.06 -24.52 -9.68
N GLY A 418 -57.11 -25.85 -9.56
CA GLY A 418 -55.99 -26.75 -9.87
C GLY A 418 -54.86 -26.73 -8.83
N GLU A 419 -54.96 -25.92 -7.78
CA GLU A 419 -53.94 -25.81 -6.74
C GLU A 419 -53.97 -27.02 -5.81
N SER A 420 -52.78 -27.52 -5.44
CA SER A 420 -52.63 -28.58 -4.43
C SER A 420 -52.00 -28.04 -3.16
N ARG A 421 -52.62 -28.29 -2.01
CA ARG A 421 -52.08 -27.92 -0.69
C ARG A 421 -52.45 -28.94 0.38
N TRP A 422 -51.67 -28.94 1.46
CA TRP A 422 -52.02 -29.66 2.68
C TRP A 422 -53.16 -28.94 3.39
N ALA A 423 -54.28 -29.65 3.61
CA ALA A 423 -55.47 -29.09 4.23
C ALA A 423 -56.00 -30.04 5.31
N SER A 424 -56.30 -29.48 6.48
CA SER A 424 -56.96 -30.22 7.58
C SER A 424 -58.46 -30.40 7.31
N TYR A 425 -59.03 -29.52 6.48
CA TYR A 425 -60.43 -29.57 6.03
C TYR A 425 -60.49 -29.33 4.53
N PHE A 426 -61.35 -30.05 3.84
CA PHE A 426 -61.60 -29.86 2.41
C PHE A 426 -63.02 -30.23 2.06
N GLY A 427 -63.61 -29.52 1.09
CA GLY A 427 -64.95 -29.84 0.60
C GLY A 427 -64.88 -31.00 -0.39
N VAL A 428 -65.76 -32.01 -0.23
CA VAL A 428 -65.91 -33.13 -1.15
C VAL A 428 -67.30 -33.09 -1.75
N ARG A 429 -67.39 -33.13 -3.08
CA ARG A 429 -68.65 -33.05 -3.79
C ARG A 429 -69.52 -34.27 -3.52
N VAL A 430 -70.79 -34.01 -3.21
CA VAL A 430 -71.82 -35.03 -2.99
C VAL A 430 -73.07 -34.71 -3.81
N SER A 431 -74.02 -35.66 -3.83
CA SER A 431 -75.34 -35.39 -4.39
C SER A 431 -76.13 -34.42 -3.50
N GLN A 432 -77.11 -33.72 -4.09
CA GLN A 432 -78.02 -32.85 -3.34
C GLN A 432 -78.73 -33.61 -2.22
N ALA A 433 -79.20 -34.82 -2.50
CA ALA A 433 -79.91 -35.66 -1.53
C ALA A 433 -79.02 -35.99 -0.33
N GLU A 434 -77.75 -36.32 -0.56
CA GLU A 434 -76.79 -36.60 0.51
C GLU A 434 -76.48 -35.36 1.35
N TYR A 435 -76.34 -34.19 0.71
CA TYR A 435 -76.14 -32.93 1.40
C TYR A 435 -77.33 -32.56 2.30
N LEU A 436 -78.55 -32.66 1.77
CA LEU A 436 -79.77 -32.34 2.53
C LEU A 436 -79.94 -33.29 3.71
N LYS A 437 -79.66 -34.59 3.52
CA LYS A 437 -79.69 -35.59 4.60
C LYS A 437 -78.79 -35.18 5.78
N ILE A 438 -77.54 -34.80 5.51
CA ILE A 438 -76.59 -34.39 6.56
C ILE A 438 -76.96 -33.03 7.17
N LYS A 439 -77.53 -32.13 6.37
CA LYS A 439 -78.02 -30.84 6.86
C LYS A 439 -79.20 -31.01 7.82
N GLU A 440 -80.16 -31.86 7.49
CA GLU A 440 -81.33 -32.14 8.33
C GLU A 440 -80.92 -32.79 9.65
N ASP A 441 -80.01 -33.77 9.59
CA ASP A 441 -79.40 -34.44 10.74
C ASP A 441 -78.81 -33.41 11.73
N LYS A 442 -77.90 -32.57 11.22
CA LYS A 442 -77.25 -31.52 12.03
C LYS A 442 -78.18 -30.45 12.57
N LEU A 443 -79.27 -30.14 11.88
CA LEU A 443 -80.26 -29.18 12.36
C LEU A 443 -81.15 -29.76 13.47
N SER A 444 -81.21 -31.09 13.61
CA SER A 444 -82.08 -31.76 14.57
C SER A 444 -81.59 -31.63 16.01
N ASP A 445 -80.31 -31.87 16.25
CA ASP A 445 -79.71 -31.86 17.60
C ASP A 445 -78.34 -31.14 17.66
N GLY A 446 -77.87 -30.59 16.54
CA GLY A 446 -76.58 -29.90 16.44
C GLY A 446 -75.40 -30.80 16.05
N HIS A 447 -75.61 -32.11 15.89
CA HIS A 447 -74.57 -33.11 15.63
C HIS A 447 -74.82 -33.90 14.34
N ILE A 448 -73.77 -34.54 13.82
CA ILE A 448 -73.88 -35.44 12.67
C ILE A 448 -73.65 -36.87 13.16
N ASP A 449 -74.64 -37.72 12.97
CA ASP A 449 -74.61 -39.11 13.43
C ASP A 449 -73.73 -39.98 12.51
N ASP A 450 -74.03 -39.98 11.22
CA ASP A 450 -73.30 -40.78 10.23
C ASP A 450 -72.30 -39.92 9.45
N ARG A 451 -71.10 -39.82 10.01
CA ARG A 451 -70.01 -38.99 9.52
C ARG A 451 -69.11 -39.68 8.50
N ASP A 452 -69.27 -40.97 8.24
CA ASP A 452 -68.33 -41.72 7.39
C ASP A 452 -68.36 -41.24 5.93
N MET A 453 -67.19 -40.85 5.41
CA MET A 453 -66.97 -40.47 4.02
C MET A 453 -66.00 -41.42 3.30
N GLY A 454 -65.41 -42.39 4.00
CA GLY A 454 -64.43 -43.32 3.47
C GLY A 454 -63.15 -43.38 4.32
N SER A 455 -62.05 -43.80 3.69
CA SER A 455 -60.79 -44.05 4.40
C SER A 455 -59.57 -43.86 3.52
N LYS A 456 -58.40 -43.82 4.15
CA LYS A 456 -57.10 -43.97 3.50
C LYS A 456 -56.38 -45.13 4.19
N PRO A 457 -56.19 -46.27 3.51
CA PRO A 457 -55.41 -47.36 4.08
C PRO A 457 -53.99 -46.93 4.49
N ALA A 458 -53.37 -47.71 5.36
CA ALA A 458 -51.93 -47.60 5.61
C ALA A 458 -51.14 -47.91 4.32
N ASN A 459 -49.98 -47.28 4.17
CA ASN A 459 -49.09 -47.43 3.01
C ASN A 459 -49.74 -47.07 1.66
N THR A 460 -50.55 -46.03 1.62
CA THR A 460 -51.04 -45.42 0.38
C THR A 460 -51.23 -43.91 0.53
N LEU A 461 -51.07 -43.19 -0.59
CA LEU A 461 -51.34 -41.75 -0.69
C LEU A 461 -52.78 -41.45 -1.13
N SER A 462 -53.49 -42.45 -1.63
CA SER A 462 -54.80 -42.25 -2.26
C SER A 462 -55.93 -42.29 -1.24
N LEU A 463 -56.76 -41.25 -1.23
CA LEU A 463 -58.01 -41.19 -0.47
C LEU A 463 -59.08 -42.07 -1.15
N GLN A 464 -59.73 -42.95 -0.38
CA GLN A 464 -60.79 -43.83 -0.87
C GLN A 464 -62.13 -43.37 -0.29
N PHE A 465 -62.98 -42.80 -1.14
CA PHE A 465 -64.31 -42.36 -0.73
C PHE A 465 -65.34 -43.49 -0.83
N ASN A 466 -66.31 -43.48 0.07
CA ASN A 466 -67.42 -44.44 0.04
C ASN A 466 -68.50 -44.03 -1.00
N LYS A 467 -69.60 -44.79 -1.05
CA LYS A 467 -70.70 -44.61 -2.02
C LYS A 467 -71.40 -43.24 -1.98
N ARG A 468 -71.15 -42.40 -0.97
CA ARG A 468 -71.67 -41.02 -0.89
C ARG A 468 -71.05 -40.10 -1.93
N VAL A 469 -69.85 -40.44 -2.41
CA VAL A 469 -69.08 -39.65 -3.37
C VAL A 469 -69.07 -40.36 -4.72
N ALA A 470 -69.92 -39.90 -5.64
CA ALA A 470 -70.02 -40.51 -6.97
C ALA A 470 -68.80 -40.19 -7.86
N LYS A 471 -68.27 -38.96 -7.75
CA LYS A 471 -67.04 -38.52 -8.42
C LYS A 471 -66.30 -37.59 -7.47
N PRO A 472 -65.10 -37.96 -6.98
CA PRO A 472 -64.36 -37.13 -6.05
C PRO A 472 -63.90 -35.86 -6.76
N ASP A 473 -64.52 -34.76 -6.35
CA ASP A 473 -64.31 -33.42 -6.82
C ASP A 473 -64.16 -32.57 -5.56
N MET A 474 -62.99 -31.98 -5.36
CA MET A 474 -62.58 -31.41 -4.07
C MET A 474 -62.33 -29.91 -4.17
N ILE A 475 -62.72 -29.18 -3.13
CA ILE A 475 -62.49 -27.73 -3.02
C ILE A 475 -61.77 -27.39 -1.73
N LEU A 476 -60.98 -26.32 -1.77
CA LEU A 476 -60.11 -25.91 -0.66
C LEU A 476 -60.62 -24.68 0.11
N ASN A 477 -61.64 -23.99 -0.40
CA ASN A 477 -62.17 -22.74 0.16
C ASN A 477 -63.70 -22.80 0.20
N TRP A 478 -64.36 -22.08 1.13
CA TRP A 478 -65.83 -21.99 1.26
C TRP A 478 -66.34 -20.91 2.22
#